data_AF-A0A2S3U9A4-F1
#
_entry.id   AF-A0A2S3U9A4-F1
#
_cell.length_a   1.000
_cell.length_b   1.000
_cell.length_c   1.000
_cell.angle_alpha   90.00
_cell.angle_beta   90.00
_cell.angle_gamma   90.00
#
_symmetry.space_group_name_H-M   'P 1'
#
loop_
_entity.id
_entity.type
_entity.pdbx_description
1 polymer ?
#
loop_
_entity_poly.entity_id
_entity_poly.type
_entity_poly.pdbx_seq_one_letter_code
_entity_poly.pdbx_strand_id
1 'polypeptide(L)'
;MIQDPNSKIIQGVQIKRGEHLLNLHANHGVVLAMGGFENNAELTQTYLHSAHLTPLGTLYNRGDGVKMAQEVDAKMWHMTNYESHGILPGITFKEDANERGRQIEHWSLLKNGSIFVIADDGTRYFPEDAKHRHGHVYTHGSWLIPMKNQHPYLVFDPDTV
;
A
#
# COMPACT_ATOMS: atom_id res chain seq x y z
N MET A 1 14.64 -12.18 14.04
CA MET A 1 14.23 -13.48 14.66
C MET A 1 15.42 -14.12 15.35
N ILE A 2 15.25 -15.16 16.19
CA ILE A 2 16.38 -15.91 16.78
C ILE A 2 16.60 -17.17 15.96
N GLN A 3 17.63 -17.17 15.11
CA GLN A 3 17.98 -18.27 14.22
C GLN A 3 19.29 -18.93 14.67
N ASP A 4 19.33 -20.26 14.69
CA ASP A 4 20.57 -21.00 14.86
C ASP A 4 21.47 -20.81 13.62
N PRO A 5 22.72 -20.34 13.78
CA PRO A 5 23.54 -19.94 12.63
C PRO A 5 23.95 -21.12 11.74
N ASN A 6 23.99 -22.35 12.28
CA ASN A 6 24.46 -23.55 11.59
C ASN A 6 23.30 -24.29 10.89
N SER A 7 22.26 -24.64 11.66
CA SER A 7 21.10 -25.40 11.18
C SER A 7 20.04 -24.53 10.52
N LYS A 8 20.10 -23.20 10.70
CA LYS A 8 19.11 -22.21 10.22
C LYS A 8 17.72 -22.35 10.83
N ILE A 9 17.56 -23.18 11.87
CA ILE A 9 16.30 -23.35 12.58
C ILE A 9 15.95 -22.07 13.35
N ILE A 10 14.70 -21.63 13.24
CA ILE A 10 14.17 -20.53 14.05
C ILE A 10 13.82 -21.07 15.44
N GLN A 11 14.63 -20.70 16.44
CA GLN A 11 14.48 -21.14 17.83
C GLN A 11 13.52 -20.25 18.62
N GLY A 12 13.19 -19.06 18.10
CA GLY A 12 12.36 -18.11 18.81
C GLY A 12 12.34 -16.72 18.22
N VAL A 13 11.84 -15.79 19.00
CA VAL A 13 11.72 -14.37 18.64
C VAL A 13 12.08 -13.50 19.85
N GLN A 14 12.72 -12.36 19.59
CA GLN A 14 12.87 -11.30 20.58
C GLN A 14 11.70 -10.33 20.41
N ILE A 15 11.05 -9.98 21.52
CA ILE A 15 9.97 -8.98 21.54
C ILE A 15 10.31 -7.85 22.53
N LYS A 16 9.77 -6.66 22.26
CA LYS A 16 9.71 -5.57 23.24
C LYS A 16 8.32 -5.56 23.88
N ARG A 17 8.26 -5.74 25.21
CA ARG A 17 7.02 -5.65 25.99
C ARG A 17 7.18 -4.57 27.07
N GLY A 18 6.60 -3.40 26.83
CA GLY A 18 6.88 -2.21 27.64
C GLY A 18 8.37 -1.84 27.53
N GLU A 19 9.03 -1.69 28.67
CA GLU A 19 10.47 -1.38 28.73
C GLU A 19 11.38 -2.63 28.66
N HIS A 20 10.80 -3.84 28.60
CA HIS A 20 11.57 -5.08 28.64
C HIS A 20 11.77 -5.69 27.26
N LEU A 21 12.99 -6.15 27.00
CA LEU A 21 13.31 -7.05 25.88
C LEU A 21 13.25 -8.50 26.38
N LEU A 22 12.44 -9.32 25.71
CA LEU A 22 12.21 -10.71 26.08
C LEU A 22 12.54 -11.62 24.90
N ASN A 23 13.35 -12.65 25.14
CA ASN A 23 13.58 -13.73 24.18
C ASN A 23 12.59 -14.86 24.48
N LEU A 24 11.70 -15.14 23.53
CA LEU A 24 10.71 -16.20 23.66
C LEU A 24 11.15 -17.42 22.84
N HIS A 25 11.31 -18.55 23.53
CA HIS A 25 11.59 -19.83 22.88
C HIS A 25 10.35 -20.36 22.17
N ALA A 26 10.51 -20.83 20.93
CA ALA A 26 9.45 -21.41 20.12
C ALA A 26 9.71 -22.90 19.89
N ASN A 27 8.92 -23.77 20.51
CA ASN A 27 9.13 -25.22 20.44
C ASN A 27 8.95 -25.81 19.03
N HIS A 28 8.10 -25.19 18.19
CA HIS A 28 7.73 -25.71 16.88
C HIS A 28 7.85 -24.67 15.75
N GLY A 29 8.41 -23.50 16.04
CA GLY A 29 8.58 -22.41 15.07
C GLY A 29 7.71 -21.18 15.33
N VAL A 30 7.85 -20.20 14.44
CA VAL A 30 7.26 -18.86 14.54
C VAL A 30 6.41 -18.59 13.31
N VAL A 31 5.21 -18.03 13.50
CA VAL A 31 4.32 -17.59 12.42
C VAL A 31 4.36 -16.07 12.34
N LEU A 32 4.74 -15.53 11.18
CA LEU A 32 4.68 -14.10 10.89
C LEU A 32 3.32 -13.77 10.26
N ALA A 33 2.49 -13.01 10.97
CA ALA A 33 1.16 -12.59 10.53
C ALA A 33 0.94 -11.09 10.76
N MET A 34 1.96 -10.29 10.41
CA MET A 34 2.07 -8.87 10.80
C MET A 34 1.57 -7.88 9.73
N GLY A 35 0.93 -8.36 8.67
CA GLY A 35 0.43 -7.53 7.58
C GLY A 35 1.52 -7.03 6.62
N GLY A 36 1.21 -5.96 5.90
CA GLY A 36 2.02 -5.39 4.82
C GLY A 36 3.00 -4.30 5.26
N PHE A 37 3.40 -3.48 4.30
CA PHE A 37 4.35 -2.38 4.47
C PHE A 37 3.85 -1.05 3.90
N GLU A 38 2.54 -0.91 3.65
CA GLU A 38 1.97 0.28 3.02
C GLU A 38 2.15 1.57 3.83
N ASN A 39 2.37 1.47 5.14
CA ASN A 39 2.69 2.61 6.01
C ASN A 39 4.20 2.67 6.35
N ASN A 40 5.06 2.19 5.45
CA ASN A 40 6.51 2.33 5.55
C ASN A 40 7.06 3.03 4.29
N ALA A 41 7.50 4.28 4.45
CA ALA A 41 8.01 5.09 3.35
C ALA A 41 9.26 4.49 2.70
N GLU A 42 10.18 3.93 3.51
CA GLU A 42 11.41 3.30 3.01
C GLU A 42 11.07 2.10 2.12
N LEU A 43 10.28 1.15 2.62
CA LEU A 43 9.94 -0.06 1.86
C LEU A 43 9.03 0.23 0.66
N THR A 44 8.14 1.21 0.78
CA THR A 44 7.30 1.68 -0.32
C THR A 44 8.16 2.29 -1.43
N GLN A 45 9.16 3.10 -1.10
CA GLN A 45 10.08 3.64 -2.08
C GLN A 45 10.96 2.55 -2.69
N THR A 46 11.49 1.64 -1.88
CA THR A 46 12.36 0.55 -2.32
C THR A 46 11.66 -0.43 -3.25
N TYR A 47 10.44 -0.86 -2.92
CA TYR A 47 9.76 -1.92 -3.67
C TYR A 47 8.70 -1.42 -4.65
N LEU A 48 7.93 -0.39 -4.28
CA LEU A 48 6.84 0.11 -5.11
C LEU A 48 7.27 1.30 -5.97
N HIS A 49 8.50 1.77 -5.81
CA HIS A 49 9.04 2.94 -6.52
C HIS A 49 8.13 4.17 -6.37
N SER A 50 7.53 4.31 -5.18
CA SER A 50 6.70 5.46 -4.84
C SER A 50 7.27 6.28 -3.70
N ALA A 51 7.38 7.59 -3.94
CA ALA A 51 7.72 8.56 -2.90
C ALA A 51 6.60 8.67 -1.87
N HIS A 52 5.34 8.56 -2.32
CA HIS A 52 4.15 8.71 -1.48
C HIS A 52 3.06 7.75 -1.93
N LEU A 53 2.48 7.02 -0.97
CA LEU A 53 1.21 6.29 -1.08
C LEU A 53 0.48 6.46 0.25
N THR A 54 -0.83 6.71 0.21
CA THR A 54 -1.62 6.89 1.42
C THR A 54 -2.13 5.52 1.90
N PRO A 55 -1.85 5.10 3.15
CA PRO A 55 -2.32 3.82 3.65
C PRO A 55 -3.84 3.83 3.81
N LEU A 56 -4.51 2.79 3.30
CA LEU A 56 -5.97 2.64 3.41
C LEU A 56 -6.41 1.69 4.51
N GLY A 57 -5.51 0.79 4.92
CA GLY A 57 -5.75 -0.20 5.96
C GLY A 57 -5.37 0.29 7.34
N THR A 58 -4.74 -0.60 8.11
CA THR A 58 -4.18 -0.28 9.42
C THR A 58 -2.87 0.49 9.29
N LEU A 59 -2.66 1.46 10.17
CA LEU A 59 -1.39 2.22 10.24
C LEU A 59 -0.24 1.42 10.84
N TYR A 60 -0.52 0.20 11.32
CA TYR A 60 0.49 -0.69 11.89
C TYR A 60 1.20 -1.56 10.84
N ASN A 61 0.77 -1.54 9.58
CA ASN A 61 1.44 -2.25 8.50
C ASN A 61 2.70 -1.51 8.04
N ARG A 62 3.78 -1.69 8.82
CA ARG A 62 5.07 -1.01 8.66
C ARG A 62 6.15 -1.92 8.09
N GLY A 63 5.80 -3.14 7.68
CA GLY A 63 6.74 -4.10 7.11
C GLY A 63 7.70 -4.74 8.11
N ASP A 64 7.39 -4.72 9.41
CA ASP A 64 8.23 -5.35 10.44
C ASP A 64 8.45 -6.84 10.15
N GLY A 65 7.39 -7.56 9.78
CA GLY A 65 7.47 -8.96 9.38
C GLY A 65 8.29 -9.20 8.11
N VAL A 66 8.25 -8.25 7.16
CA VAL A 66 9.09 -8.28 5.94
C VAL A 66 10.55 -8.20 6.35
N LYS A 67 10.93 -7.19 7.14
CA LYS A 67 12.32 -7.01 7.61
C LYS A 67 12.80 -8.23 8.40
N MET A 68 11.99 -8.74 9.34
CA MET A 68 12.32 -9.93 10.12
C MET A 68 12.56 -11.16 9.24
N ALA A 69 11.77 -11.36 8.19
CA ALA A 69 11.95 -12.47 7.27
C ALA A 69 13.23 -12.31 6.43
N GLN A 70 13.55 -11.08 5.97
CA GLN A 70 14.80 -10.82 5.25
C GLN A 70 16.04 -11.06 6.11
N GLU A 71 16.00 -10.73 7.40
CA GLU A 71 17.10 -10.98 8.35
C GLU A 71 17.50 -12.46 8.46
N VAL A 72 16.62 -13.38 8.09
CA VAL A 72 16.89 -14.84 8.09
C VAL A 72 16.95 -15.43 6.68
N ASP A 73 17.29 -14.58 5.69
CA ASP A 73 17.45 -14.93 4.28
C ASP A 73 16.19 -15.49 3.61
N ALA A 74 14.99 -15.15 4.11
CA ALA A 74 13.76 -15.56 3.46
C ALA A 74 13.64 -14.92 2.07
N LYS A 75 13.22 -15.72 1.09
CA LYS A 75 12.97 -15.23 -0.27
C LYS A 75 11.72 -14.35 -0.30
N MET A 76 11.87 -13.18 -0.89
CA MET A 76 10.76 -12.29 -1.18
C MET A 76 10.32 -12.44 -2.64
N TRP A 77 9.03 -12.33 -2.89
CA TRP A 77 8.47 -12.41 -4.24
C TRP A 77 7.36 -11.39 -4.42
N HIS A 78 7.23 -10.87 -5.64
CA HIS A 78 6.22 -9.87 -6.03
C HIS A 78 6.16 -8.62 -5.15
N MET A 79 7.28 -8.21 -4.56
CA MET A 79 7.33 -7.02 -3.69
C MET A 79 6.91 -5.72 -4.40
N THR A 80 6.97 -5.69 -5.73
CA THR A 80 6.53 -4.55 -6.55
C THR A 80 5.02 -4.50 -6.79
N ASN A 81 4.28 -5.54 -6.39
CA ASN A 81 2.84 -5.65 -6.66
C ASN A 81 2.04 -5.12 -5.48
N TYR A 82 1.01 -4.32 -5.75
CA TYR A 82 0.15 -3.73 -4.73
C TYR A 82 -1.23 -3.39 -5.29
N GLU A 83 -2.21 -3.22 -4.40
CA GLU A 83 -3.54 -2.76 -4.75
C GLU A 83 -3.57 -1.23 -4.63
N SER A 84 -3.72 -0.53 -5.76
CA SER A 84 -3.71 0.94 -5.80
C SER A 84 -5.00 1.55 -5.26
N HIS A 85 -6.10 0.79 -5.20
CA HIS A 85 -7.44 1.30 -4.89
C HIS A 85 -7.72 2.66 -5.55
N GLY A 86 -8.33 3.59 -4.82
CA GLY A 86 -8.53 4.97 -5.24
C GLY A 86 -7.30 5.88 -5.09
N ILE A 87 -6.13 5.37 -4.71
CA ILE A 87 -4.94 6.20 -4.45
C ILE A 87 -4.39 6.72 -5.77
N LEU A 88 -4.05 5.82 -6.70
CA LEU A 88 -3.50 6.21 -7.99
C LEU A 88 -4.53 6.85 -8.93
N PRO A 89 -5.81 6.45 -8.95
CA PRO A 89 -6.86 7.20 -9.64
C PRO A 89 -7.13 8.60 -9.07
N GLY A 90 -6.45 9.03 -7.99
CA GLY A 90 -6.62 10.38 -7.46
C GLY A 90 -7.95 10.65 -6.77
N ILE A 91 -8.63 9.58 -6.32
CA ILE A 91 -9.91 9.65 -5.58
C ILE A 91 -9.69 9.39 -4.08
N THR A 92 -8.46 9.54 -3.61
CA THR A 92 -8.04 9.49 -2.20
C THR A 92 -7.42 10.83 -1.84
N PHE A 93 -7.77 11.39 -0.69
CA PHE A 93 -7.17 12.64 -0.22
C PHE A 93 -5.67 12.46 0.05
N LYS A 94 -4.92 13.54 -0.16
CA LYS A 94 -3.54 13.67 0.29
C LYS A 94 -3.55 13.95 1.79
N GLU A 95 -3.67 12.90 2.59
CA GLU A 95 -3.58 12.98 4.05
C GLU A 95 -2.12 13.17 4.50
N ASP A 96 -1.95 13.51 5.78
CA ASP A 96 -0.62 13.63 6.36
C ASP A 96 0.04 12.25 6.58
N ALA A 97 1.34 12.27 6.91
CA ALA A 97 2.07 11.04 7.19
C ALA A 97 1.44 10.28 8.38
N ASN A 98 1.33 8.96 8.26
CA ASN A 98 0.70 8.10 9.26
C ASN A 98 -0.79 8.43 9.50
N GLU A 99 -1.49 8.94 8.49
CA GLU A 99 -2.94 9.05 8.47
C GLU A 99 -3.56 8.11 7.45
N ARG A 100 -4.78 7.67 7.75
CA ARG A 100 -5.52 6.75 6.88
C ARG A 100 -6.23 7.52 5.79
N GLY A 101 -6.02 7.11 4.54
CA GLY A 101 -6.62 7.74 3.36
C GLY A 101 -8.13 7.71 3.38
N ARG A 102 -8.77 8.89 3.37
CA ARG A 102 -10.19 9.00 3.05
C ARG A 102 -10.38 8.96 1.54
N GLN A 103 -11.37 8.20 1.11
CA GLN A 103 -11.71 8.02 -0.29
C GLN A 103 -13.04 8.66 -0.62
N ILE A 104 -13.15 9.17 -1.84
CA ILE A 104 -14.39 9.73 -2.38
C ILE A 104 -15.09 8.78 -3.36
N GLU A 105 -14.66 7.51 -3.51
CA GLU A 105 -15.23 6.54 -4.47
C GLU A 105 -16.77 6.38 -4.40
N HIS A 106 -17.35 6.60 -3.22
CA HIS A 106 -18.80 6.52 -2.99
C HIS A 106 -19.56 7.82 -3.32
N TRP A 107 -18.88 8.88 -3.73
CA TRP A 107 -19.52 10.11 -4.15
C TRP A 107 -20.21 9.90 -5.51
N SER A 108 -21.54 9.97 -5.51
CA SER A 108 -22.38 9.64 -6.67
C SER A 108 -22.07 10.46 -7.93
N LEU A 109 -21.61 11.70 -7.76
CA LEU A 109 -21.28 12.60 -8.88
C LEU A 109 -19.99 12.21 -9.60
N LEU A 110 -19.09 11.42 -9.01
CA LEU A 110 -17.86 10.99 -9.69
C LEU A 110 -18.11 10.22 -10.99
N LYS A 111 -19.29 9.61 -11.13
CA LYS A 111 -19.61 8.66 -12.21
C LYS A 111 -20.63 9.19 -13.21
N ASN A 112 -21.00 10.47 -13.13
CA ASN A 112 -22.04 11.07 -13.97
C ASN A 112 -21.49 11.83 -15.20
N GLY A 113 -20.17 12.00 -15.31
CA GLY A 113 -19.50 12.71 -16.41
C GLY A 113 -19.25 14.20 -16.18
N SER A 114 -19.70 14.77 -15.06
CA SER A 114 -19.45 16.18 -14.67
C SER A 114 -18.14 16.39 -13.92
N ILE A 115 -17.50 15.29 -13.51
CA ILE A 115 -16.23 15.29 -12.80
C ILE A 115 -15.23 14.45 -13.57
N PHE A 116 -14.03 14.98 -13.76
CA PHE A 116 -12.92 14.21 -14.30
C PHE A 116 -11.63 14.48 -13.53
N VAL A 117 -10.70 13.53 -13.62
CA VAL A 117 -9.41 13.61 -12.94
C VAL A 117 -8.30 13.80 -13.98
N ILE A 118 -7.42 14.76 -13.72
CA ILE A 118 -6.24 15.04 -14.55
C ILE A 118 -4.95 14.78 -13.79
N ALA A 119 -3.90 14.43 -14.52
CA ALA A 119 -2.53 14.37 -14.01
C ALA A 119 -1.87 15.77 -14.04
N ASP A 120 -0.62 15.82 -13.58
CA ASP A 120 0.21 17.04 -13.54
C ASP A 120 0.37 17.73 -14.91
N ASP A 121 0.23 16.99 -16.01
CA ASP A 121 0.33 17.48 -17.39
C ASP A 121 -1.01 17.91 -18.01
N GLY A 122 -2.09 17.87 -17.23
CA GLY A 122 -3.45 18.21 -17.68
C GLY A 122 -4.16 17.10 -18.46
N THR A 123 -3.56 15.93 -18.61
CA THR A 123 -4.18 14.80 -19.32
C THR A 123 -5.05 13.95 -18.39
N ARG A 124 -6.14 13.39 -18.95
CA ARG A 124 -6.93 12.34 -18.30
C ARG A 124 -6.21 11.00 -18.48
N TYR A 125 -6.19 10.17 -17.42
CA TYR A 125 -5.42 8.93 -17.41
C TYR A 125 -6.22 7.68 -17.01
N PHE A 126 -7.49 7.84 -16.63
CA PHE A 126 -8.44 6.75 -16.46
C PHE A 126 -9.88 7.26 -16.66
N PRO A 127 -10.83 6.40 -17.03
CA PRO A 127 -12.25 6.73 -17.01
C PRO A 127 -12.81 6.64 -15.58
N GLU A 128 -13.45 7.69 -15.10
CA GLU A 128 -13.88 7.85 -13.71
C GLU A 128 -15.03 6.89 -13.33
N ASP A 129 -15.77 6.41 -14.32
CA ASP A 129 -16.83 5.42 -14.20
C ASP A 129 -16.35 3.97 -14.44
N ALA A 130 -15.04 3.74 -14.65
CA ALA A 130 -14.54 2.39 -14.89
C ALA A 130 -14.91 1.45 -13.75
N LYS A 131 -15.12 0.19 -14.13
CA LYS A 131 -15.04 -0.91 -13.17
C LYS A 131 -13.59 -1.02 -12.71
N HIS A 132 -13.38 -1.05 -11.40
CA HIS A 132 -12.08 -1.24 -10.78
C HIS A 132 -12.02 -2.62 -10.13
N ARG A 133 -10.83 -3.25 -10.12
CA ARG A 133 -10.53 -4.45 -9.33
C ARG A 133 -9.43 -4.13 -8.34
N HIS A 134 -9.81 -3.65 -7.16
CA HIS A 134 -8.85 -3.23 -6.12
C HIS A 134 -7.82 -2.22 -6.65
N GLY A 135 -8.30 -1.23 -7.41
CA GLY A 135 -7.47 -0.20 -8.04
C GLY A 135 -6.89 -0.54 -9.41
N HIS A 136 -7.05 -1.78 -9.89
CA HIS A 136 -6.68 -2.12 -11.25
C HIS A 136 -7.77 -1.64 -12.23
N VAL A 137 -7.34 -1.01 -13.32
CA VAL A 137 -8.18 -0.54 -14.43
C VAL A 137 -7.96 -1.45 -15.63
N TYR A 138 -9.04 -1.77 -16.34
CA TYR A 138 -8.95 -2.59 -17.54
C TYR A 138 -8.35 -1.79 -18.70
N THR A 139 -7.21 -2.24 -19.21
CA THR A 139 -6.42 -1.57 -20.24
C THR A 139 -5.83 -2.63 -21.17
N HIS A 140 -6.09 -2.52 -22.47
CA HIS A 140 -5.54 -3.39 -23.53
C HIS A 140 -5.62 -4.90 -23.22
N GLY A 141 -6.78 -5.39 -22.78
CA GLY A 141 -6.98 -6.82 -22.52
C GLY A 141 -6.64 -7.29 -21.10
N SER A 142 -6.03 -6.43 -20.28
CA SER A 142 -5.52 -6.80 -18.95
C SER A 142 -5.99 -5.84 -17.86
N TRP A 143 -5.97 -6.31 -16.61
CA TRP A 143 -6.22 -5.48 -15.43
C TRP A 143 -4.89 -4.99 -14.88
N LEU A 144 -4.60 -3.70 -15.02
CA LEU A 144 -3.32 -3.13 -14.65
C LEU A 144 -3.51 -2.00 -13.65
N ILE A 145 -2.51 -1.80 -12.80
CA ILE A 145 -2.41 -0.59 -11.99
C ILE A 145 -2.33 0.61 -12.96
N PRO A 146 -3.18 1.64 -12.81
CA PRO A 146 -3.17 2.80 -13.69
C PRO A 146 -1.83 3.53 -13.60
N MET A 147 -1.52 4.36 -14.61
CA MET A 147 -0.32 5.17 -14.61
C MET A 147 -0.26 6.05 -13.36
N LYS A 148 0.89 6.01 -12.69
CA LYS A 148 1.14 6.77 -11.48
C LYS A 148 1.29 8.26 -11.82
N ASN A 149 0.49 9.10 -11.18
CA ASN A 149 0.64 10.56 -11.15
C ASN A 149 1.27 10.99 -9.81
N GLN A 150 1.82 12.21 -9.73
CA GLN A 150 2.32 12.76 -8.45
C GLN A 150 1.23 13.58 -7.77
N HIS A 151 0.53 14.42 -8.53
CA HIS A 151 -0.58 15.22 -8.02
C HIS A 151 -1.78 15.08 -8.95
N PRO A 152 -2.76 14.24 -8.59
CA PRO A 152 -4.02 14.19 -9.31
C PRO A 152 -4.89 15.38 -8.92
N TYR A 153 -5.56 15.97 -9.90
CA TYR A 153 -6.53 17.05 -9.66
C TYR A 153 -7.91 16.61 -10.10
N LEU A 154 -8.88 16.84 -9.23
CA LEU A 154 -10.29 16.66 -9.52
C LEU A 154 -10.84 17.95 -10.13
N VAL A 155 -11.42 17.87 -11.33
CA VAL A 155 -11.94 19.01 -12.09
C VAL A 155 -13.44 18.84 -12.28
N PHE A 156 -14.19 19.88 -11.95
CA PHE A 156 -15.64 19.95 -12.11
C PHE A 156 -16.11 21.40 -12.18
N ASP A 157 -17.30 21.60 -12.73
CA ASP A 157 -17.98 22.89 -12.72
C ASP A 157 -18.76 23.05 -11.40
N PRO A 158 -18.64 24.16 -10.65
CA PRO A 158 -19.44 24.39 -9.46
C PRO A 158 -20.96 24.28 -9.67
N ASP A 159 -21.48 24.51 -10.88
CA ASP A 159 -22.91 24.35 -11.18
C ASP A 159 -23.34 22.87 -11.31
N THR A 160 -22.39 21.93 -11.32
CA THR A 160 -22.63 20.48 -11.46
C THR A 160 -22.50 19.68 -10.16
N VAL A 161 -22.06 20.32 -9.06
CA VAL A 161 -21.77 19.68 -7.75
C VAL A 161 -22.61 20.24 -6.61
#